data_AF-A0A537BBD9-F1
#
_entry.id   AF-A0A537BBD9-F1
#
_cell.length_a   1.000
_cell.length_b   1.000
_cell.length_c   1.000
_cell.angle_alpha   90.00
_cell.angle_beta   90.00
_cell.angle_gamma   90.00
#
_symmetry.space_group_name_H-M   'P 1'
#
loop_
_entity.id
_entity.type
_entity.pdbx_description
1 polymer ?
#
loop_
_entity_poly.entity_id
_entity_poly.type
_entity_poly.pdbx_seq_one_letter_code
_entity_poly.pdbx_strand_id
1 'polypeptide(L)'
;ETAEETGLAKLDFPFGDAHQDTLAYAGGKVARYFLAETEKSDIELPVSAELGRPEHHEWRWVSFDEAEELLPPRLGVVLDWARRQLA
;
A
#
# COMPACT_ATOMS: atom_id res chain seq x y z
N GLU A 1 5.17 6.35 8.74
CA GLU A 1 4.62 5.16 8.06
C GLU A 1 5.21 5.02 6.65
N THR A 2 4.60 5.48 5.54
CA THR A 2 5.12 5.16 4.17
C THR A 2 6.58 5.54 3.91
N ALA A 3 7.00 6.76 4.23
CA ALA A 3 8.40 7.18 4.04
C ALA A 3 9.38 6.46 4.99
N GLU A 4 8.93 6.12 6.21
CA GLU A 4 9.74 5.43 7.21
C GLU A 4 9.89 3.94 6.90
N GLU A 5 8.89 3.32 6.26
CA GLU A 5 8.86 1.88 5.96
C GLU A 5 9.35 1.52 4.54
N THR A 6 9.29 2.46 3.59
CA THR A 6 9.60 2.18 2.16
C THR A 6 10.58 3.15 1.52
N GLY A 7 10.96 4.22 2.24
CA GLY A 7 11.81 5.29 1.69
C GLY A 7 11.15 6.09 0.56
N LEU A 8 9.84 5.94 0.33
CA LEU A 8 9.07 6.71 -0.65
C LEU A 8 8.66 8.06 -0.03
N ALA A 9 9.42 9.11 -0.33
CA ALA A 9 9.16 10.47 0.14
C ALA A 9 8.54 11.40 -0.92
N LYS A 10 8.62 11.03 -2.21
CA LYS A 10 8.04 11.77 -3.34
C LYS A 10 6.86 10.99 -3.89
N LEU A 11 5.72 11.18 -3.24
CA LEU A 11 4.45 10.62 -3.62
C LEU A 11 3.55 11.75 -4.07
N ASP A 12 3.10 11.68 -5.32
CA ASP A 12 2.06 12.55 -5.83
C ASP A 12 0.70 11.89 -5.57
N PHE A 13 -0.27 12.66 -5.09
CA PHE A 13 -1.63 12.17 -4.81
C PHE A 13 -2.61 12.80 -5.80
N PRO A 14 -2.63 12.37 -7.08
CA PRO A 14 -3.48 12.98 -8.10
C PRO A 14 -4.98 12.82 -7.80
N PHE A 15 -5.34 11.87 -6.93
CA PHE A 15 -6.71 11.61 -6.49
C PHE A 15 -7.12 12.42 -5.23
N GLY A 16 -6.24 13.28 -4.71
CA GLY A 16 -6.51 14.12 -3.54
C GLY A 16 -6.91 13.30 -2.30
N ASP A 17 -8.07 13.64 -1.72
CA ASP A 17 -8.61 13.01 -0.51
C ASP A 17 -9.40 11.72 -0.77
N ALA A 18 -9.44 11.25 -2.02
CA ALA A 18 -10.10 10.00 -2.37
C ALA A 18 -9.42 8.83 -1.64
N HIS A 19 -10.23 8.05 -0.93
CA HIS A 19 -9.76 6.93 -0.13
C HIS A 19 -10.76 5.78 -0.16
N GLN A 20 -10.28 4.60 0.23
CA GLN A 20 -11.10 3.43 0.48
C GLN A 20 -10.74 2.83 1.84
N ASP A 21 -11.77 2.65 2.66
CA ASP A 21 -11.65 1.95 3.93
C ASP A 21 -11.82 0.43 3.71
N THR A 22 -11.07 -0.37 4.47
CA THR A 22 -11.30 -1.82 4.53
C THR A 22 -12.58 -2.13 5.29
N LEU A 23 -13.08 -3.36 5.14
CA LEU A 23 -13.99 -3.90 6.14
C LEU A 23 -13.27 -3.99 7.50
N ALA A 24 -14.04 -3.94 8.59
CA ALA A 24 -13.49 -4.11 9.92
C ALA A 24 -12.83 -5.49 10.07
N TYR A 25 -11.63 -5.52 10.62
CA TYR A 25 -10.85 -6.74 10.87
C TYR A 25 -10.46 -6.82 12.34
N ALA A 26 -9.58 -7.78 12.68
CA ALA A 26 -9.14 -8.11 14.05
C ALA A 26 -9.21 -6.93 15.05
N GLY A 27 -10.08 -7.07 16.06
CA GLY A 27 -10.30 -6.04 17.08
C GLY A 27 -11.20 -4.88 16.64
N GLY A 28 -11.97 -5.01 15.57
CA GLY A 28 -12.84 -3.95 15.04
C GLY A 28 -12.07 -2.84 14.30
N LYS A 29 -10.80 -3.07 13.98
CA LYS A 29 -9.95 -2.09 13.31
C LYS A 29 -10.40 -1.91 11.86
N VAL A 30 -10.35 -0.68 11.37
CA VAL A 30 -10.56 -0.32 9.97
C VAL A 30 -9.30 0.39 9.48
N ALA A 31 -8.78 -0.04 8.34
CA ALA A 31 -7.64 0.61 7.70
C ALA A 31 -8.12 1.46 6.53
N ARG A 32 -7.51 2.64 6.34
CA ARG A 32 -7.81 3.57 5.25
C ARG A 32 -6.65 3.59 4.25
N TYR A 33 -6.96 3.47 2.98
CA TYR A 33 -5.98 3.47 1.88
C TYR A 33 -6.18 4.65 0.95
N PHE A 34 -5.06 5.19 0.47
CA PHE A 34 -4.97 6.28 -0.52
C PHE A 34 -4.16 5.80 -1.71
N LEU A 35 -4.39 6.39 -2.89
CA LEU A 35 -3.57 6.15 -4.07
C LEU A 35 -2.54 7.26 -4.22
N ALA A 36 -1.30 6.83 -4.47
CA ALA A 36 -0.20 7.71 -4.80
C ALA A 36 0.55 7.20 -6.02
N GLU A 37 1.16 8.12 -6.75
CA GLU A 37 2.06 7.85 -7.84
C GLU A 37 3.50 8.17 -7.43
N THR A 38 4.45 7.44 -8.00
CA THR A 38 5.87 7.68 -7.80
C THR A 38 6.66 7.37 -9.05
N GLU A 39 7.68 8.17 -9.33
CA GLU A 39 8.67 7.88 -10.37
C GLU A 39 9.77 6.93 -9.88
N LYS A 40 9.81 6.60 -8.58
CA LYS A 40 10.82 5.72 -8.00
C LYS A 40 10.50 4.26 -8.33
N SER A 41 11.34 3.62 -9.14
CA SER A 41 11.23 2.19 -9.45
C SER A 41 11.80 1.28 -8.36
N ASP A 42 12.83 1.73 -7.64
CA ASP A 42 13.57 0.91 -6.70
C ASP A 42 13.14 1.21 -5.26
N ILE A 43 12.53 0.22 -4.60
CA ILE A 43 12.10 0.34 -3.21
C ILE A 43 13.20 -0.19 -2.29
N GLU A 44 13.45 0.56 -1.21
CA GLU A 44 14.36 0.15 -0.15
C GLU A 44 13.52 -0.21 1.08
N LEU A 45 13.82 -1.36 1.71
CA LEU A 45 13.19 -1.78 2.95
C LEU A 45 14.17 -1.57 4.11
N PRO A 46 14.18 -0.37 4.72
CA PRO A 46 15.14 -0.04 5.77
C PRO A 46 14.91 -0.88 7.02
N VAL A 47 15.98 -1.02 7.80
CA VAL A 47 15.91 -1.62 9.13
C VAL A 47 15.17 -0.65 10.05
N SER A 48 14.07 -1.11 10.66
CA SER A 48 13.38 -0.34 11.69
C SER A 48 14.25 -0.25 12.94
N ALA A 49 14.47 0.96 13.43
CA ALA A 49 15.26 1.20 14.65
C ALA A 49 14.61 0.59 15.90
N GLU A 50 13.27 0.44 15.91
CA GLU A 50 12.52 -0.18 17.00
C GLU A 50 12.63 -1.71 16.97
N LEU A 51 12.56 -2.31 15.77
CA LEU A 51 12.55 -3.77 15.62
C LEU A 51 13.96 -4.38 15.45
N GLY A 52 14.96 -3.57 15.11
CA GLY A 52 16.33 -4.02 14.82
C GLY A 52 16.47 -4.85 13.54
N ARG A 53 15.40 -4.95 12.73
CA ARG A 53 15.33 -5.64 11.44
C ARG A 53 14.38 -4.90 10.49
N PRO A 54 14.40 -5.18 9.17
CA PRO A 54 13.37 -4.69 8.26
C PRO A 54 11.99 -5.13 8.75
N GLU A 55 11.02 -4.22 8.73
CA GLU A 55 9.65 -4.54 9.09
C GLU A 55 9.00 -5.46 8.03
N HIS A 56 9.32 -5.19 6.77
CA HIS A 56 8.89 -5.96 5.61
C HIS A 56 10.04 -6.81 5.07
N HIS A 57 9.72 -8.01 4.57
CA HIS A 57 10.72 -8.98 4.10
C HIS A 57 10.93 -8.93 2.58
N GLU A 58 9.94 -8.44 1.82
CA GLU A 58 9.94 -8.43 0.36
C GLU A 58 9.09 -7.26 -0.16
N TRP A 59 9.46 -6.75 -1.34
CA TRP A 59 8.64 -5.83 -2.13
C TRP A 59 8.65 -6.26 -3.61
N ARG A 60 7.61 -5.86 -4.35
CA ARG A 60 7.54 -6.02 -5.81
C ARG A 60 6.51 -5.06 -6.40
N TRP A 61 6.76 -4.64 -7.64
CA TRP A 61 5.74 -4.06 -8.50
C TRP A 61 4.96 -5.20 -9.16
N VAL A 62 3.63 -5.08 -9.17
CA VAL A 62 2.74 -6.10 -9.72
C VAL A 62 1.61 -5.45 -10.50
N SER A 63 1.11 -6.17 -11.49
CA SER A 63 -0.15 -5.85 -12.17
C SER A 63 -1.35 -6.02 -11.22
N PHE A 64 -2.52 -5.50 -11.63
CA PHE A 64 -3.75 -5.69 -10.86
C PHE A 64 -4.15 -7.16 -10.72
N ASP A 65 -3.90 -7.99 -11.73
CA ASP A 65 -4.27 -9.41 -11.70
C ASP A 65 -3.33 -10.20 -10.77
N GLU A 66 -2.02 -9.92 -10.81
CA GLU A 66 -1.07 -10.49 -9.84
C GLU A 66 -1.38 -10.02 -8.40
N ALA A 67 -1.76 -8.76 -8.21
CA ALA A 67 -2.13 -8.26 -6.89
C ALA A 67 -3.37 -8.99 -6.33
N GLU A 68 -4.32 -9.38 -7.15
CA GLU A 68 -5.51 -10.12 -6.73
C GLU A 68 -5.16 -11.51 -6.18
N GLU A 69 -4.16 -12.18 -6.76
CA GLU A 69 -3.68 -13.49 -6.29
C GLU A 69 -2.87 -13.39 -4.99
N LEU A 70 -2.18 -12.26 -4.78
CA LEU A 70 -1.22 -12.09 -3.69
C LEU A 70 -1.81 -11.44 -2.44
N LEU A 71 -2.78 -10.53 -2.61
CA LEU A 71 -3.33 -9.78 -1.51
C LEU A 71 -4.31 -10.65 -0.69
N PRO A 72 -4.34 -10.48 0.64
CA PRO A 72 -5.35 -11.13 1.46
C PRO A 72 -6.75 -10.62 1.06
N PRO A 73 -7.81 -11.47 1.12
CA PRO A 73 -9.15 -11.12 0.64
C PRO A 73 -9.72 -9.79 1.16
N ARG A 74 -9.32 -9.38 2.36
CA ARG A 74 -9.73 -8.10 2.97
C ARG A 74 -9.35 -6.87 2.15
N LEU A 75 -8.31 -6.96 1.32
CA LEU A 75 -7.83 -5.86 0.47
C LEU A 75 -8.44 -5.88 -0.92
N GLY A 76 -9.27 -6.88 -1.26
CA GLY A 76 -9.96 -6.93 -2.56
C GLY A 76 -10.79 -5.67 -2.82
N VAL A 77 -11.50 -5.18 -1.79
CA VAL A 77 -12.30 -3.93 -1.90
C VAL A 77 -11.44 -2.69 -2.21
N VAL A 78 -10.19 -2.67 -1.73
CA VAL A 78 -9.23 -1.60 -1.99
C VAL A 78 -8.67 -1.72 -3.40
N LEU A 79 -8.35 -2.95 -3.84
CA LEU A 79 -7.84 -3.21 -5.18
C LEU A 79 -8.88 -2.88 -6.26
N ASP A 80 -10.14 -3.26 -6.05
CA ASP A 80 -11.26 -2.93 -6.94
C ASP A 80 -11.54 -1.42 -7.01
N TRP A 81 -11.40 -0.73 -5.88
CA TRP A 81 -11.49 0.72 -5.85
C TRP A 81 -10.34 1.35 -6.64
N ALA A 82 -9.11 0.89 -6.43
CA ALA A 82 -7.93 1.38 -7.14
C ALA A 82 -8.07 1.20 -8.66
N ARG A 83 -8.49 0.00 -9.10
CA ARG A 83 -8.72 -0.31 -10.53
C ARG A 83 -9.74 0.63 -11.16
N ARG A 84 -10.78 1.05 -10.43
CA ARG A 84 -11.79 2.00 -10.90
C ARG A 84 -11.33 3.45 -10.93
N GLN A 85 -10.38 3.85 -10.08
CA GLN A 85 -9.82 5.21 -10.11
C GLN A 85 -8.84 5.40 -11.27
N LEU A 86 -8.18 4.31 -11.70
CA LEU A 86 -7.15 4.33 -12.76
C LEU A 86 -7.70 4.02 -14.17
N ALA A 87 -8.98 3.69 -14.31
CA ALA A 87 -9.64 3.37 -15.58
C ALA A 87 -10.28 4.62 -16.21
#